data_AF-M1V6S1-F1
#
_entry.id   AF-M1V6S1-F1
#
_cell.length_a   1.000
_cell.length_b   1.000
_cell.length_c   1.000
_cell.angle_alpha   90.00
_cell.angle_beta   90.00
_cell.angle_gamma   90.00
#
_symmetry.space_group_name_H-M   'P 1'
#
loop_
_entity.id
_entity.type
_entity.pdbx_description
1 polymer ?
#
loop_
_entity_poly.entity_id
_entity_poly.type
_entity_poly.pdbx_seq_one_letter_code
_entity_poly.pdbx_strand_id
1 'polypeptide(L)'
;MLAGEAFERAEPHLASGISRLLLSQWDQAQEDRERLRDNRYAIERMLRPRRTRHACSELDIHLATVDGDGWDCGYRNLQMLLSALVKGLVQTTHNATYSASGQGPPATPWRTGQVPNVLAIQEALEIAWSCGFDEMDRSHFYEPLRGSRQWIGTSDAAALLRYWGIDVRLVDSDPQFQSERESRHQSLMRWALQYYVRRCARAGGCIVCRQSGRSTARASDGDVSNARAVHAGSKRNDWIPPLFFQYAGHSVTVIGVEIDLRRNESCLLLIDPSQGVSCGRPRIRAWTLQDLQAVQYQVLYIHECVFLDERTPMKQRQKLSSLRLV
;
A
#
# COMPACT_ATOMS: atom_id res chain seq x y z
N MET A 1 23.22 -11.30 33.03
CA MET A 1 21.92 -12.01 32.94
C MET A 1 20.82 -11.19 33.63
N LEU A 2 20.71 -9.88 33.35
CA LEU A 2 19.76 -8.95 34.01
C LEU A 2 19.35 -7.81 33.06
N ALA A 3 18.96 -8.15 31.83
CA ALA A 3 18.38 -7.19 30.87
C ALA A 3 17.08 -7.71 30.21
N GLY A 4 16.58 -8.87 30.66
CA GLY A 4 15.40 -9.53 30.08
C GLY A 4 14.09 -9.33 30.86
N GLU A 5 14.15 -8.83 32.10
CA GLU A 5 12.98 -8.79 33.01
C GLU A 5 12.39 -7.39 33.20
N ALA A 6 12.96 -6.36 32.57
CA ALA A 6 12.52 -4.97 32.74
C ALA A 6 11.42 -4.54 31.74
N PHE A 7 11.12 -5.33 30.70
CA PHE A 7 10.18 -4.92 29.64
C PHE A 7 8.78 -5.56 29.74
N GLU A 8 8.59 -6.58 30.58
CA GLU A 8 7.26 -7.17 30.85
C GLU A 8 6.37 -6.29 31.77
N ARG A 9 6.86 -5.10 32.15
CA ARG A 9 6.15 -4.14 33.01
C ARG A 9 5.95 -2.75 32.39
N ALA A 10 6.04 -2.60 31.07
CA ALA A 10 5.61 -1.36 30.42
C ALA A 10 4.07 -1.25 30.49
N GLU A 11 3.58 -0.33 31.32
CA GLU A 11 2.19 -0.24 31.76
C GLU A 11 1.15 0.07 30.67
N PRO A 12 -0.11 -0.38 30.83
CA PRO A 12 -1.27 0.01 30.00
C PRO A 12 -1.53 1.53 29.98
N HIS A 13 -1.00 2.28 30.96
CA HIS A 13 -1.25 3.71 31.12
C HIS A 13 -0.53 4.57 30.07
N LEU A 14 0.68 4.18 29.62
CA LEU A 14 1.41 4.89 28.56
C LEU A 14 0.70 4.73 27.20
N ALA A 15 0.19 3.52 26.93
CA ALA A 15 -0.64 3.23 25.75
C ALA A 15 -1.97 4.02 25.77
N SER A 16 -2.56 4.26 26.94
CA SER A 16 -3.83 5.00 27.06
C SER A 16 -3.71 6.51 26.77
N GLY A 17 -2.56 7.11 27.10
CA GLY A 17 -2.26 8.53 26.83
C GLY A 17 -1.93 8.77 25.36
N ILE A 18 -1.05 7.92 24.80
CA ILE A 18 -0.68 7.91 23.38
C ILE A 18 -1.92 7.64 22.51
N SER A 19 -2.81 6.73 22.93
CA SER A 19 -4.04 6.45 22.19
C SER A 19 -4.99 7.64 22.12
N ARG A 20 -5.09 8.48 23.16
CA ARG A 20 -5.93 9.69 23.13
C ARG A 20 -5.34 10.77 22.22
N LEU A 21 -4.01 10.94 22.25
CA LEU A 21 -3.30 11.88 21.38
C LEU A 21 -3.36 11.47 19.90
N LEU A 22 -3.24 10.17 19.62
CA LEU A 22 -3.43 9.63 18.28
C LEU A 22 -4.87 9.92 17.81
N LEU A 23 -5.89 9.56 18.57
CA LEU A 23 -7.30 9.81 18.17
C LEU A 23 -7.58 11.28 17.86
N SER A 24 -7.10 12.24 18.67
CA SER A 24 -7.30 13.67 18.38
C SER A 24 -6.59 14.17 17.13
N GLN A 25 -5.43 13.59 16.79
CA GLN A 25 -4.68 13.96 15.57
C GLN A 25 -5.33 13.40 14.30
N TRP A 26 -6.11 12.32 14.42
CA TRP A 26 -6.82 11.73 13.30
C TRP A 26 -8.03 12.57 12.88
N ASP A 27 -8.65 13.28 13.82
CA ASP A 27 -9.76 14.20 13.54
C ASP A 27 -9.32 15.44 12.73
N GLN A 28 -8.09 15.95 12.92
CA GLN A 28 -7.56 17.04 12.10
C GLN A 28 -7.36 16.66 10.62
N ALA A 29 -7.22 15.37 10.31
CA ALA A 29 -7.10 14.90 8.92
C ALA A 29 -8.41 15.03 8.11
N GLN A 30 -9.52 15.42 8.74
CA GLN A 30 -10.80 15.67 8.07
C GLN A 30 -10.75 16.89 7.13
N GLU A 31 -10.00 17.95 7.47
CA GLU A 31 -9.95 19.18 6.65
C GLU A 31 -9.26 18.96 5.29
N ASP A 32 -8.36 17.98 5.19
CA ASP A 32 -7.76 17.58 3.91
C ASP A 32 -8.78 16.88 2.97
N ARG A 33 -9.91 16.35 3.50
CA ARG A 33 -10.87 15.53 2.74
C ARG A 33 -11.57 16.25 1.60
N GLU A 34 -11.80 17.56 1.72
CA GLU A 34 -12.51 18.31 0.67
C GLU A 34 -11.67 18.49 -0.61
N ARG A 35 -10.35 18.33 -0.53
CA ARG A 35 -9.44 18.38 -1.69
C ARG A 35 -9.30 17.03 -2.43
N LEU A 36 -9.83 15.93 -1.88
CA LEU A 36 -9.54 14.55 -2.30
C LEU A 36 -10.59 13.91 -3.25
N ARG A 37 -11.72 14.58 -3.51
CA ARG A 37 -12.86 13.99 -4.26
C ARG A 37 -12.60 13.69 -5.74
N ASP A 38 -11.47 14.11 -6.32
CA ASP A 38 -11.18 14.02 -7.77
C ASP A 38 -10.68 12.63 -8.25
N ASN A 39 -10.52 11.67 -7.34
CA ASN A 39 -9.90 10.38 -7.64
C ASN A 39 -10.74 9.45 -8.54
N ARG A 40 -12.05 9.40 -8.25
CA ARG A 40 -13.01 8.65 -9.06
C ARG A 40 -13.00 9.16 -10.51
N TYR A 41 -12.97 10.48 -10.69
CA TYR A 41 -12.93 11.12 -12.00
C TYR A 41 -11.59 10.91 -12.72
N ALA A 42 -10.47 10.89 -11.99
CA ALA A 42 -9.16 10.58 -12.55
C ALA A 42 -9.10 9.14 -13.08
N ILE A 43 -9.63 8.16 -12.33
CA ILE A 43 -9.74 6.76 -12.77
C ILE A 43 -10.73 6.61 -13.93
N GLU A 44 -11.88 7.30 -13.88
CA GLU A 44 -12.88 7.35 -14.96
C GLU A 44 -12.30 7.93 -16.27
N ARG A 45 -11.39 8.91 -16.20
CA ARG A 45 -10.71 9.48 -17.37
C ARG A 45 -9.62 8.60 -17.97
N MET A 46 -9.27 7.48 -17.33
CA MET A 46 -8.36 6.48 -17.90
C MET A 46 -9.02 5.68 -19.04
N LEU A 47 -10.29 5.88 -19.35
CA LEU A 47 -11.07 5.15 -20.37
C LEU A 47 -10.76 5.51 -21.84
N ARG A 48 -9.49 5.61 -22.26
CA ARG A 48 -9.20 5.73 -23.70
C ARG A 48 -9.60 4.43 -24.44
N PRO A 49 -10.21 4.48 -25.64
CA PRO A 49 -10.56 3.28 -26.39
C PRO A 49 -9.34 2.40 -26.72
N ARG A 50 -9.55 1.07 -26.81
CA ARG A 50 -8.64 0.04 -27.40
C ARG A 50 -7.50 -0.54 -26.55
N ARG A 51 -7.24 -0.09 -25.33
CA ARG A 51 -6.24 -0.72 -24.43
C ARG A 51 -6.91 -1.47 -23.28
N THR A 52 -6.33 -2.61 -22.89
CA THR A 52 -6.78 -3.36 -21.71
C THR A 52 -6.20 -2.66 -20.47
N ARG A 53 -7.03 -2.45 -19.45
CA ARG A 53 -6.61 -1.79 -18.20
C ARG A 53 -7.04 -2.58 -17.00
N HIS A 54 -6.13 -2.65 -16.05
CA HIS A 54 -6.38 -3.20 -14.72
C HIS A 54 -5.96 -2.15 -13.70
N ALA A 55 -6.88 -1.76 -12.82
CA ALA A 55 -6.65 -0.71 -11.84
C ALA A 55 -6.87 -1.23 -10.43
N CYS A 56 -6.29 -0.54 -9.45
CA CYS A 56 -6.58 -0.74 -8.04
C CYS A 56 -8.04 -0.35 -7.74
N SER A 57 -8.47 -0.71 -6.53
CA SER A 57 -9.70 -0.20 -5.93
C SER A 57 -9.58 1.29 -5.65
N GLU A 58 -10.72 1.91 -5.34
CA GLU A 58 -10.80 3.32 -5.01
C GLU A 58 -9.89 3.69 -3.84
N LEU A 59 -9.24 4.86 -3.92
CA LEU A 59 -8.37 5.43 -2.88
C LEU A 59 -8.61 6.95 -2.79
N ASP A 60 -7.93 7.65 -1.89
CA ASP A 60 -7.88 9.12 -1.79
C ASP A 60 -6.45 9.61 -2.14
N ILE A 61 -6.32 10.67 -2.95
CA ILE A 61 -5.01 11.16 -3.44
C ILE A 61 -4.37 12.11 -2.44
N HIS A 62 -3.33 11.67 -1.75
CA HIS A 62 -2.57 12.54 -0.86
C HIS A 62 -1.36 13.13 -1.61
N LEU A 63 -1.29 14.47 -1.67
CA LEU A 63 -0.21 15.22 -2.33
C LEU A 63 0.63 15.96 -1.28
N ALA A 64 1.84 16.35 -1.66
CA ALA A 64 2.69 17.20 -0.85
C ALA A 64 2.00 18.54 -0.58
N THR A 65 2.13 19.03 0.65
CA THR A 65 1.57 20.34 1.05
C THR A 65 2.36 21.50 0.44
N VAL A 66 3.66 21.29 0.21
CA VAL A 66 4.58 22.28 -0.37
C VAL A 66 5.24 21.68 -1.60
N ASP A 67 5.07 22.35 -2.73
CA ASP A 67 5.66 21.95 -4.01
C ASP A 67 7.19 21.94 -3.90
N GLY A 68 7.83 20.84 -4.33
CA GLY A 68 9.30 20.73 -4.39
C GLY A 68 10.00 20.36 -3.08
N ASP A 69 9.26 20.22 -1.98
CA ASP A 69 9.84 19.89 -0.67
C ASP A 69 10.22 18.40 -0.53
N GLY A 70 9.50 17.52 -1.25
CA GLY A 70 9.85 16.14 -1.61
C GLY A 70 9.93 15.10 -0.48
N TRP A 71 10.23 15.53 0.74
CA TRP A 71 10.54 14.64 1.87
C TRP A 71 9.34 13.81 2.33
N ASP A 72 8.13 14.32 2.14
CA ASP A 72 6.91 13.67 2.63
C ASP A 72 6.36 12.61 1.66
N CYS A 73 7.02 12.36 0.53
CA CYS A 73 6.54 11.45 -0.52
C CYS A 73 6.20 10.05 0.00
N GLY A 74 7.06 9.46 0.85
CA GLY A 74 6.83 8.14 1.43
C GLY A 74 5.57 8.09 2.30
N TYR A 75 5.33 9.15 3.09
CA TYR A 75 4.13 9.28 3.91
C TYR A 75 2.88 9.43 3.05
N ARG A 76 2.92 10.25 1.99
CA ARG A 76 1.77 10.43 1.07
C ARG A 76 1.41 9.15 0.33
N ASN A 77 2.42 8.39 -0.13
CA ASN A 77 2.19 7.08 -0.73
C ASN A 77 1.61 6.07 0.25
N LEU A 78 2.05 6.09 1.52
CA LEU A 78 1.43 5.30 2.57
C LEU A 78 -0.03 5.72 2.82
N GLN A 79 -0.32 7.03 2.88
CA GLN A 79 -1.70 7.52 3.01
C GLN A 79 -2.59 7.06 1.84
N MET A 80 -2.08 7.09 0.61
CA MET A 80 -2.81 6.57 -0.57
C MET A 80 -3.07 5.06 -0.49
N LEU A 81 -2.11 4.27 0.02
CA LEU A 81 -2.31 2.84 0.26
C LEU A 81 -3.33 2.57 1.37
N LEU A 82 -3.25 3.32 2.47
CA LEU A 82 -4.15 3.20 3.61
C LEU A 82 -5.59 3.63 3.27
N SER A 83 -5.77 4.69 2.48
CA SER A 83 -7.11 5.11 2.03
C SER A 83 -7.78 4.03 1.19
N ALA A 84 -7.02 3.39 0.29
CA ALA A 84 -7.51 2.24 -0.47
C ALA A 84 -7.97 1.11 0.46
N LEU A 85 -7.16 0.80 1.47
CA LEU A 85 -7.44 -0.26 2.44
C LEU A 85 -8.70 0.03 3.25
N VAL A 86 -8.81 1.25 3.81
CA VAL A 86 -9.98 1.69 4.59
C VAL A 86 -11.25 1.58 3.75
N LYS A 87 -11.23 2.09 2.51
CA LYS A 87 -12.38 1.99 1.59
C LYS A 87 -12.74 0.54 1.25
N GLY A 88 -11.74 -0.30 0.98
CA GLY A 88 -11.95 -1.72 0.68
C GLY A 88 -12.56 -2.51 1.84
N LEU A 89 -12.15 -2.20 3.07
CA LEU A 89 -12.67 -2.85 4.26
C LEU A 89 -14.11 -2.42 4.55
N VAL A 90 -14.42 -1.12 4.44
CA VAL A 90 -15.80 -0.60 4.57
C VAL A 90 -16.72 -1.22 3.53
N GLN A 91 -16.26 -1.40 2.28
CA GLN A 91 -17.05 -2.03 1.21
C GLN A 91 -17.30 -3.53 1.42
N THR A 92 -16.42 -4.24 2.12
CA THR A 92 -16.54 -5.69 2.38
C THR A 92 -17.25 -6.01 3.69
N THR A 93 -17.43 -5.03 4.58
CA THR A 93 -18.04 -5.20 5.91
C THR A 93 -19.40 -4.50 6.04
N HIS A 94 -20.44 -5.08 5.42
CA HIS A 94 -21.80 -4.96 5.95
C HIS A 94 -22.05 -5.85 7.18
N ASN A 95 -21.05 -6.61 7.65
CA ASN A 95 -21.08 -7.43 8.86
C ASN A 95 -19.67 -7.96 9.16
N ALA A 96 -18.97 -7.39 10.15
CA ALA A 96 -18.00 -8.08 11.01
C ALA A 96 -17.36 -7.09 12.00
N THR A 97 -17.94 -7.01 13.20
CA THR A 97 -17.29 -7.23 14.51
C THR A 97 -15.75 -7.14 14.60
N TYR A 98 -15.11 -6.12 14.05
CA TYR A 98 -13.72 -5.77 14.40
C TYR A 98 -13.62 -4.93 15.66
N SER A 99 -14.72 -4.76 16.41
CA SER A 99 -14.72 -4.27 17.78
C SER A 99 -14.91 -5.45 18.73
N ALA A 100 -13.95 -5.69 19.64
CA ALA A 100 -14.18 -6.03 21.07
C ALA A 100 -13.06 -6.83 21.77
N SER A 101 -12.00 -7.31 21.10
CA SER A 101 -10.97 -8.14 21.77
C SER A 101 -9.89 -7.35 22.52
N GLY A 102 -9.72 -6.06 22.27
CA GLY A 102 -8.83 -5.18 23.04
C GLY A 102 -7.32 -5.47 22.96
N GLN A 103 -6.87 -6.43 22.13
CA GLN A 103 -5.46 -6.88 22.08
C GLN A 103 -4.67 -6.38 20.86
N GLY A 104 -5.22 -5.44 20.08
CA GLY A 104 -4.50 -4.74 19.00
C GLY A 104 -4.24 -3.27 19.34
N PRO A 105 -3.38 -2.56 18.59
CA PRO A 105 -3.17 -1.13 18.79
C PRO A 105 -4.52 -0.39 18.74
N PRO A 106 -4.82 0.46 19.73
CA PRO A 106 -6.17 1.00 19.96
C PRO A 106 -6.68 1.96 18.88
N ALA A 107 -5.79 2.53 18.05
CA ALA A 107 -6.13 3.40 16.93
C ALA A 107 -5.47 2.89 15.63
N THR A 108 -6.23 2.17 14.80
CA THR A 108 -5.80 1.74 13.46
C THR A 108 -6.74 2.29 12.36
N PRO A 109 -6.26 2.42 11.11
CA PRO A 109 -7.02 3.04 10.01
C PRO A 109 -8.42 2.46 9.81
N TRP A 110 -8.53 1.14 9.88
CA TRP A 110 -9.79 0.42 9.71
C TRP A 110 -10.68 0.39 10.94
N ARG A 111 -10.17 0.70 12.14
CA ARG A 111 -10.98 0.83 13.35
C ARG A 111 -11.68 2.18 13.41
N THR A 112 -11.01 3.25 12.95
CA THR A 112 -11.56 4.61 12.96
C THR A 112 -12.23 4.99 11.63
N GLY A 113 -11.93 4.28 10.54
CA GLY A 113 -12.36 4.67 9.19
C GLY A 113 -11.67 5.94 8.66
N GLN A 114 -10.53 6.31 9.25
CA GLN A 114 -9.78 7.52 8.93
C GLN A 114 -8.34 7.17 8.55
N VAL A 115 -7.75 7.98 7.66
CA VAL A 115 -6.34 7.86 7.26
C VAL A 115 -5.53 8.82 8.14
N PRO A 116 -4.46 8.34 8.81
CA PRO A 116 -3.65 9.20 9.69
C PRO A 116 -2.91 10.27 8.89
N ASN A 117 -2.70 11.45 9.50
CA ASN A 117 -1.83 12.49 8.97
C ASN A 117 -0.33 12.11 9.14
N VAL A 118 0.57 12.92 8.58
CA VAL A 118 2.02 12.65 8.61
C VAL A 118 2.56 12.51 10.04
N LEU A 119 2.18 13.41 10.96
CA LEU A 119 2.63 13.36 12.36
C LEU A 119 2.18 12.08 13.08
N ALA A 120 0.95 11.65 12.82
CA ALA A 120 0.41 10.41 13.37
C ALA A 120 1.09 9.17 12.78
N ILE A 121 1.48 9.20 11.49
CA ILE A 121 2.28 8.13 10.87
C ILE A 121 3.66 8.06 11.53
N GLN A 122 4.33 9.20 11.72
CA GLN A 122 5.65 9.24 12.36
C GLN A 122 5.61 8.64 13.77
N GLU A 123 4.64 9.07 14.58
CA GLU A 123 4.45 8.56 15.95
C GLU A 123 4.14 7.05 15.96
N ALA A 124 3.24 6.59 15.08
CA ALA A 124 2.91 5.18 15.00
C ALA A 124 4.10 4.31 14.54
N LEU A 125 4.96 4.84 13.67
CA LEU A 125 6.16 4.16 13.21
C LEU A 125 7.23 4.07 14.32
N GLU A 126 7.43 5.13 15.10
CA GLU A 126 8.32 5.08 16.28
C GLU A 126 7.88 4.02 17.29
N ILE A 127 6.56 3.90 17.51
CA ILE A 127 5.99 2.85 18.35
C ILE A 127 6.25 1.47 17.74
N ALA A 128 6.04 1.30 16.43
CA ALA A 128 6.30 0.03 15.74
C ALA A 128 7.76 -0.41 15.92
N TRP A 129 8.72 0.50 15.75
CA TRP A 129 10.14 0.23 16.00
C TRP A 129 10.41 -0.14 17.46
N SER A 130 9.80 0.57 18.43
CA SER A 130 9.92 0.23 19.86
C SER A 130 9.38 -1.16 20.20
N CYS A 131 8.47 -1.67 19.37
CA CYS A 131 7.87 -3.00 19.47
C CYS A 131 8.63 -4.07 18.67
N GLY A 132 9.83 -3.76 18.19
CA GLY A 132 10.74 -4.70 17.53
C GLY A 132 10.47 -4.98 16.05
N PHE A 133 9.69 -4.12 15.38
CA PHE A 133 9.54 -4.19 13.92
C PHE A 133 10.69 -3.42 13.29
N ASP A 134 11.49 -4.10 12.48
CA ASP A 134 12.56 -3.48 11.67
C ASP A 134 13.53 -2.57 12.48
N GLU A 135 13.97 -3.04 13.66
CA GLU A 135 14.81 -2.28 14.60
C GLU A 135 16.10 -1.75 13.99
N MET A 136 16.63 -2.39 12.94
CA MET A 136 17.83 -1.94 12.26
C MET A 136 17.64 -0.58 11.58
N ASP A 137 16.46 -0.31 11.00
CA ASP A 137 16.20 0.96 10.33
C ASP A 137 16.07 2.12 11.33
N ARG A 138 15.62 1.85 12.56
CA ARG A 138 15.62 2.85 13.64
C ARG A 138 17.01 3.45 13.88
N SER A 139 18.07 2.64 13.75
CA SER A 139 19.44 3.10 14.00
C SER A 139 19.97 4.11 12.98
N HIS A 140 19.31 4.24 11.81
CA HIS A 140 19.63 5.26 10.82
C HIS A 140 19.14 6.66 11.22
N PHE A 141 18.22 6.76 12.17
CA PHE A 141 17.67 8.04 12.62
C PHE A 141 18.45 8.56 13.85
N TYR A 142 19.20 9.64 13.65
CA TYR A 142 19.95 10.32 14.72
C TYR A 142 19.06 11.20 15.62
N GLU A 143 17.83 11.48 15.18
CA GLU A 143 16.83 12.34 15.84
C GLU A 143 15.46 11.67 15.81
N PRO A 144 14.51 12.06 16.71
CA PRO A 144 13.13 11.59 16.63
C PRO A 144 12.53 11.83 15.25
N LEU A 145 11.78 10.85 14.75
CA LEU A 145 11.07 10.95 13.49
C LEU A 145 9.89 11.93 13.62
N ARG A 146 9.19 11.90 14.76
CA ARG A 146 8.03 12.77 14.97
C ARG A 146 8.41 14.25 14.92
N GLY A 147 7.77 14.99 14.01
CA GLY A 147 8.01 16.41 13.79
C GLY A 147 9.25 16.70 12.93
N SER A 148 10.00 15.68 12.53
CA SER A 148 11.11 15.83 11.61
C SER A 148 10.64 15.81 10.15
N ARG A 149 11.56 16.13 9.24
CA ARG A 149 11.38 16.06 7.79
C ARG A 149 12.16 14.91 7.17
N GLN A 150 12.40 13.86 7.96
CA GLN A 150 13.12 12.69 7.52
C GLN A 150 12.24 11.84 6.60
N TRP A 151 12.91 11.29 5.59
CA TRP A 151 12.29 10.47 4.57
C TRP A 151 12.01 9.09 5.12
N ILE A 152 10.92 8.47 4.66
CA ILE A 152 10.62 7.07 4.92
C ILE A 152 10.57 6.29 3.59
N GLY A 153 10.93 5.02 3.65
CA GLY A 153 10.93 4.09 2.53
C GLY A 153 9.91 2.97 2.67
N THR A 154 10.09 1.94 1.83
CA THR A 154 9.20 0.77 1.83
C THR A 154 9.40 -0.13 3.05
N SER A 155 10.60 -0.20 3.64
CA SER A 155 10.86 -0.94 4.89
C SER A 155 10.12 -0.31 6.07
N ASP A 156 10.21 1.00 6.24
CA ASP A 156 9.47 1.77 7.24
C ASP A 156 7.95 1.57 7.12
N ALA A 157 7.42 1.70 5.91
CA ALA A 157 6.01 1.44 5.64
C ALA A 157 5.63 -0.02 5.96
N ALA A 158 6.51 -0.98 5.68
CA ALA A 158 6.29 -2.38 6.02
C ALA A 158 6.28 -2.61 7.53
N ALA A 159 7.22 -2.00 8.27
CA ALA A 159 7.29 -2.08 9.73
C ALA A 159 5.97 -1.62 10.36
N LEU A 160 5.49 -0.44 9.95
CA LEU A 160 4.24 0.13 10.44
C LEU A 160 3.04 -0.75 10.08
N LEU A 161 2.87 -1.13 8.81
CA LEU A 161 1.73 -1.94 8.36
C LEU A 161 1.67 -3.31 9.07
N ARG A 162 2.82 -3.92 9.36
CA ARG A 162 2.91 -5.22 10.04
C ARG A 162 2.71 -5.14 11.53
N TYR A 163 3.17 -4.06 12.17
CA TYR A 163 2.79 -3.72 13.54
C TYR A 163 1.27 -3.62 13.67
N TRP A 164 0.64 -3.03 12.65
CA TRP A 164 -0.79 -2.94 12.43
C TRP A 164 -1.45 -4.27 12.00
N GLY A 165 -0.69 -5.34 11.79
CA GLY A 165 -1.22 -6.66 11.48
C GLY A 165 -1.62 -6.85 10.01
N ILE A 166 -1.16 -6.01 9.09
CA ILE A 166 -1.38 -6.17 7.66
C ILE A 166 -0.23 -7.00 7.06
N ASP A 167 -0.57 -8.05 6.31
CA ASP A 167 0.44 -8.83 5.58
C ASP A 167 0.90 -8.07 4.33
N VAL A 168 2.14 -7.59 4.38
CA VAL A 168 2.83 -6.88 3.30
C VAL A 168 4.14 -7.55 2.98
N ARG A 169 4.55 -7.42 1.71
CA ARG A 169 5.81 -7.94 1.21
C ARG A 169 6.50 -6.89 0.35
N LEU A 170 7.82 -7.03 0.27
CA LEU A 170 8.64 -6.23 -0.63
C LEU A 170 8.97 -7.01 -1.88
N VAL A 171 9.08 -6.32 -3.01
CA VAL A 171 9.77 -6.76 -4.22
C VAL A 171 10.97 -5.87 -4.40
N ASP A 172 12.15 -6.46 -4.59
CA ASP A 172 13.39 -5.72 -4.76
C ASP A 172 14.04 -6.04 -6.12
N SER A 173 14.40 -4.99 -6.86
CA SER A 173 15.16 -5.06 -8.12
C SER A 173 16.66 -4.79 -7.89
N ASP A 174 17.23 -5.37 -6.83
CA ASP A 174 18.60 -5.15 -6.39
C ASP A 174 19.63 -5.59 -7.47
N PRO A 175 20.58 -4.71 -7.84
CA PRO A 175 21.62 -4.99 -8.84
C PRO A 175 22.52 -6.18 -8.53
N GLN A 176 22.64 -6.59 -7.26
CA GLN A 176 23.50 -7.69 -6.86
C GLN A 176 23.00 -9.05 -7.35
N PHE A 177 21.71 -9.18 -7.67
CA PHE A 177 21.09 -10.46 -8.03
C PHE A 177 20.79 -10.61 -9.53
N GLN A 178 20.84 -9.52 -10.28
CA GLN A 178 20.71 -9.52 -11.74
C GLN A 178 21.65 -8.45 -12.31
N SER A 179 22.70 -8.89 -13.00
CA SER A 179 23.77 -8.03 -13.52
C SER A 179 23.26 -7.01 -14.54
N GLU A 180 22.30 -7.40 -15.39
CA GLU A 180 21.79 -6.55 -16.45
C GLU A 180 20.60 -5.69 -15.97
N ARG A 181 20.80 -4.37 -15.94
CA ARG A 181 19.78 -3.38 -15.57
C ARG A 181 18.50 -3.51 -16.39
N GLU A 182 18.61 -3.77 -17.68
CA GLU A 182 17.45 -3.90 -18.56
C GLU A 182 16.60 -5.12 -18.16
N SER A 183 17.23 -6.26 -17.90
CA SER A 183 16.56 -7.48 -17.42
C SER A 183 15.85 -7.26 -16.07
N ARG A 184 16.47 -6.50 -15.15
CA ARG A 184 15.85 -6.10 -13.87
C ARG A 184 14.59 -5.30 -14.04
N HIS A 185 14.65 -4.24 -14.85
CA HIS A 185 13.50 -3.36 -15.04
C HIS A 185 12.39 -4.06 -15.83
N GLN A 186 12.74 -4.93 -16.78
CA GLN A 186 11.78 -5.79 -17.48
C GLN A 186 11.07 -6.75 -16.51
N SER A 187 11.81 -7.37 -15.60
CA SER A 187 11.26 -8.28 -14.58
C SER A 187 10.34 -7.55 -13.61
N LEU A 188 10.71 -6.35 -13.16
CA LEU A 188 9.90 -5.51 -12.30
C LEU A 188 8.61 -5.06 -12.99
N MET A 189 8.72 -4.56 -14.22
CA MET A 189 7.57 -4.16 -15.05
C MET A 189 6.63 -5.36 -15.22
N ARG A 190 7.16 -6.52 -15.62
CA ARG A 190 6.39 -7.76 -15.79
C ARG A 190 5.69 -8.18 -14.51
N TRP A 191 6.38 -8.09 -13.37
CA TRP A 191 5.80 -8.41 -12.06
C TRP A 191 4.62 -7.50 -11.73
N ALA A 192 4.77 -6.18 -11.89
CA ALA A 192 3.71 -5.21 -11.62
C ALA A 192 2.49 -5.38 -12.56
N LEU A 193 2.73 -5.68 -13.84
CA LEU A 193 1.68 -6.05 -14.80
C LEU A 193 0.91 -7.30 -14.31
N GLN A 194 1.64 -8.36 -13.96
CA GLN A 194 1.03 -9.60 -13.50
C GLN A 194 0.28 -9.45 -12.17
N TYR A 195 0.77 -8.60 -11.27
CA TYR A 195 0.08 -8.28 -10.01
C TYR A 195 -1.35 -7.79 -10.29
N TYR A 196 -1.50 -6.77 -11.14
CA TYR A 196 -2.81 -6.21 -11.45
C TYR A 196 -3.70 -7.15 -12.26
N VAL A 197 -3.15 -7.87 -13.24
CA VAL A 197 -3.89 -8.86 -14.02
C VAL A 197 -4.45 -9.97 -13.12
N ARG A 198 -3.62 -10.55 -12.25
CA ARG A 198 -4.01 -11.64 -11.34
C ARG A 198 -5.02 -11.17 -10.30
N ARG A 199 -4.80 -10.00 -9.69
CA ARG A 199 -5.73 -9.43 -8.71
C ARG A 199 -7.07 -9.09 -9.34
N CYS A 200 -7.07 -8.55 -10.56
CA CYS A 200 -8.28 -8.29 -11.32
C CYS A 200 -9.06 -9.57 -11.62
N ALA A 201 -8.39 -10.64 -12.08
CA ALA A 201 -9.05 -11.92 -12.33
C ALA A 201 -9.65 -12.53 -11.05
N ARG A 202 -8.89 -12.50 -9.93
CA ARG A 202 -9.34 -12.99 -8.63
C ARG A 202 -10.57 -12.24 -8.10
N ALA A 203 -10.63 -10.92 -8.32
CA ALA A 203 -11.76 -10.06 -7.95
C ALA A 203 -12.95 -10.14 -8.93
N GLY A 204 -12.91 -10.98 -9.97
CA GLY A 204 -13.96 -11.03 -11.01
C GLY A 204 -14.05 -9.76 -11.86
N GLY A 205 -12.98 -8.95 -11.91
CA GLY A 205 -12.89 -7.68 -12.61
C GLY A 205 -12.56 -6.52 -11.65
N CYS A 206 -11.69 -5.61 -12.08
CA CYS A 206 -11.42 -4.36 -11.36
C CYS A 206 -12.49 -3.29 -11.67
N ILE A 207 -12.39 -2.13 -11.02
CA ILE A 207 -13.30 -0.98 -11.23
C ILE A 207 -13.45 -0.60 -12.71
N VAL A 208 -12.39 -0.71 -13.51
CA VAL A 208 -12.39 -0.40 -14.95
C VAL A 208 -12.98 -1.55 -15.79
N CYS A 209 -12.67 -2.81 -15.46
CA CYS A 209 -13.18 -3.96 -16.20
C CYS A 209 -14.69 -4.11 -16.04
N ARG A 210 -15.21 -3.88 -14.82
CA ARG A 210 -16.65 -3.95 -14.51
C ARG A 210 -17.46 -2.89 -15.27
N GLN A 211 -16.94 -1.66 -15.33
CA GLN A 211 -17.59 -0.55 -16.04
C GLN A 211 -17.61 -0.75 -17.57
N SER A 212 -16.57 -1.37 -18.13
CA SER A 212 -16.46 -1.58 -19.58
C SER A 212 -17.23 -2.80 -20.11
N GLY A 213 -17.98 -3.51 -19.26
CA GLY A 213 -18.69 -4.74 -19.62
C GLY A 213 -17.78 -5.90 -20.04
N ARG A 214 -16.46 -5.75 -19.87
CA ARG A 214 -15.47 -6.80 -20.17
C ARG A 214 -15.31 -7.69 -18.95
N SER A 215 -16.13 -8.73 -18.88
CA SER A 215 -15.86 -9.88 -18.01
C SER A 215 -14.49 -10.47 -18.39
N THR A 216 -13.60 -10.64 -17.41
CA THR A 216 -12.29 -11.30 -17.60
C THR A 216 -12.40 -12.82 -17.75
N ALA A 217 -13.60 -13.36 -18.01
CA ALA A 217 -13.82 -14.78 -18.26
C ALA A 217 -13.39 -15.19 -19.68
N ARG A 218 -12.08 -15.16 -19.94
CA ARG A 218 -11.42 -15.95 -20.99
C ARG A 218 -10.05 -16.39 -20.50
N ALA A 219 -10.05 -17.22 -19.46
CA ALA A 219 -9.02 -18.24 -19.34
C ALA A 219 -9.45 -19.39 -20.27
N SER A 220 -8.54 -19.83 -21.12
CA SER A 220 -8.69 -20.82 -22.17
C SER A 220 -9.45 -22.08 -21.75
N ASP A 221 -10.35 -22.54 -22.62
CA ASP A 221 -10.93 -23.88 -22.62
C ASP A 221 -9.84 -24.95 -22.53
N GLY A 222 -9.90 -25.74 -21.46
CA GLY A 222 -9.00 -26.85 -21.20
C GLY A 222 -9.24 -27.38 -19.79
N ASP A 223 -10.12 -28.38 -19.70
CA ASP A 223 -10.47 -29.17 -18.51
C ASP A 223 -11.59 -28.63 -17.60
N VAL A 224 -12.81 -28.61 -18.17
CA VAL A 224 -14.07 -28.43 -17.43
C VAL A 224 -14.54 -29.79 -16.92
N SER A 225 -13.89 -30.33 -15.89
CA SER A 225 -14.46 -31.47 -15.17
C SER A 225 -14.21 -31.52 -13.66
N ASN A 226 -13.45 -30.58 -13.07
CA ASN A 226 -13.22 -30.57 -11.61
C ASN A 226 -13.45 -29.23 -10.88
N ALA A 227 -14.13 -28.27 -11.51
CA ALA A 227 -14.49 -26.99 -10.88
C ALA A 227 -15.86 -27.02 -10.16
N ARG A 228 -16.29 -28.18 -9.65
CA ARG A 228 -17.43 -28.30 -8.74
C ARG A 228 -16.91 -28.61 -7.34
N ALA A 229 -17.29 -27.75 -6.39
CA ALA A 229 -17.02 -27.82 -4.95
C ALA A 229 -15.69 -27.21 -4.44
N VAL A 230 -15.49 -25.92 -4.67
CA VAL A 230 -14.75 -25.08 -3.69
C VAL A 230 -15.73 -24.07 -3.10
N HIS A 231 -16.45 -24.55 -2.09
CA HIS A 231 -17.06 -23.82 -0.98
C HIS A 231 -17.59 -22.40 -1.28
N ALA A 232 -18.92 -22.35 -1.46
CA ALA A 232 -19.75 -21.14 -1.44
C ALA A 232 -19.80 -20.48 -0.03
N GLY A 233 -18.64 -20.12 0.51
CA GLY A 233 -18.50 -19.53 1.86
C GLY A 233 -17.33 -18.55 2.04
N SER A 234 -16.42 -18.41 1.08
CA SER A 234 -15.37 -17.39 1.15
C SER A 234 -15.80 -16.14 0.38
N LYS A 235 -16.18 -15.07 1.10
CA LYS A 235 -16.47 -13.75 0.54
C LYS A 235 -15.29 -13.34 -0.35
N ARG A 236 -15.50 -13.27 -1.67
CA ARG A 236 -14.46 -12.83 -2.61
C ARG A 236 -13.98 -11.46 -2.18
N ASN A 237 -12.68 -11.35 -1.89
CA ASN A 237 -12.08 -10.07 -1.57
C ASN A 237 -11.88 -9.30 -2.88
N ASP A 238 -12.93 -8.59 -3.28
CA ASP A 238 -13.04 -7.80 -4.51
C ASP A 238 -12.09 -6.59 -4.56
N TRP A 239 -11.27 -6.43 -3.51
CA TRP A 239 -10.38 -5.31 -3.32
C TRP A 239 -8.99 -5.55 -3.93
N ILE A 240 -8.51 -4.56 -4.68
CA ILE A 240 -7.21 -4.57 -5.37
C ILE A 240 -6.37 -3.41 -4.80
N PRO A 241 -5.39 -3.66 -3.93
CA PRO A 241 -4.55 -2.59 -3.39
C PRO A 241 -3.66 -1.95 -4.46
N PRO A 242 -3.37 -0.63 -4.35
CA PRO A 242 -2.30 0.00 -5.10
C PRO A 242 -0.92 -0.53 -4.66
N LEU A 243 0.13 -0.17 -5.39
CA LEU A 243 1.51 -0.51 -5.06
C LEU A 243 2.28 0.74 -4.62
N PHE A 244 2.96 0.67 -3.47
CA PHE A 244 3.94 1.68 -3.06
C PHE A 244 5.25 1.38 -3.79
N PHE A 245 5.70 2.30 -4.65
CA PHE A 245 6.84 2.11 -5.53
C PHE A 245 7.95 3.11 -5.20
N GLN A 246 9.10 2.64 -4.73
CA GLN A 246 10.22 3.42 -4.22
C GLN A 246 11.44 3.30 -5.15
N TYR A 247 12.18 4.39 -5.27
CA TYR A 247 13.54 4.42 -5.81
C TYR A 247 14.38 5.46 -5.07
N ALA A 248 15.68 5.52 -5.36
CA ALA A 248 16.56 6.48 -4.72
C ALA A 248 16.04 7.92 -4.92
N GLY A 249 15.79 8.61 -3.81
CA GLY A 249 15.38 10.01 -3.83
C GLY A 249 13.91 10.27 -4.20
N HIS A 250 13.03 9.26 -4.35
CA HIS A 250 11.58 9.51 -4.43
C HIS A 250 10.72 8.24 -4.30
N SER A 251 9.42 8.42 -4.07
CA SER A 251 8.43 7.34 -4.17
C SER A 251 7.14 7.79 -4.85
N VAL A 252 6.45 6.83 -5.47
CA VAL A 252 5.17 7.02 -6.17
C VAL A 252 4.19 5.89 -5.86
N THR A 253 2.91 6.12 -6.12
CA THR A 253 1.88 5.08 -6.00
C THR A 253 1.46 4.60 -7.39
N VAL A 254 1.69 3.32 -7.70
CA VAL A 254 1.16 2.72 -8.94
C VAL A 254 -0.27 2.28 -8.66
N ILE A 255 -1.22 2.80 -9.43
CA ILE A 255 -2.67 2.59 -9.30
C ILE A 255 -3.25 1.65 -10.36
N GLY A 256 -2.43 1.19 -11.30
CA GLY A 256 -2.88 0.27 -12.32
C GLY A 256 -1.89 0.12 -13.45
N VAL A 257 -2.35 -0.58 -14.49
CA VAL A 257 -1.57 -0.88 -15.68
C VAL A 257 -2.43 -0.77 -16.93
N GLU A 258 -1.77 -0.42 -18.03
CA GLU A 258 -2.35 -0.42 -19.35
C GLU A 258 -1.55 -1.36 -20.25
N ILE A 259 -2.27 -2.20 -20.99
CA ILE A 259 -1.70 -3.23 -21.87
C ILE A 259 -2.32 -3.07 -23.26
N ASP A 260 -1.47 -2.87 -24.25
CA ASP A 260 -1.81 -2.84 -25.67
C ASP A 260 -1.20 -4.07 -26.36
N LEU A 261 -2.00 -5.15 -26.43
CA LEU A 261 -1.58 -6.40 -27.04
C LEU A 261 -1.31 -6.29 -28.54
N ARG A 262 -1.87 -5.28 -29.23
CA ARG A 262 -1.66 -5.11 -30.67
C ARG A 262 -0.29 -4.51 -30.96
N ARG A 263 0.14 -3.59 -30.09
CA ARG A 263 1.43 -2.90 -30.20
C ARG A 263 2.52 -3.58 -29.38
N ASN A 264 2.18 -4.61 -28.61
CA ASN A 264 3.05 -5.20 -27.59
C ASN A 264 3.61 -4.14 -26.63
N GLU A 265 2.79 -3.14 -26.29
CA GLU A 265 3.15 -2.04 -25.41
C GLU A 265 2.46 -2.19 -24.06
N SER A 266 3.13 -1.78 -23.00
CA SER A 266 2.53 -1.72 -21.67
C SER A 266 3.12 -0.60 -20.83
N CYS A 267 2.34 -0.09 -19.89
CA CYS A 267 2.80 0.93 -18.95
C CYS A 267 2.15 0.80 -17.58
N LEU A 268 2.86 1.31 -16.57
CA LEU A 268 2.37 1.54 -15.22
C LEU A 268 1.64 2.88 -15.17
N LEU A 269 0.51 2.91 -14.48
CA LEU A 269 -0.29 4.10 -14.26
C LEU A 269 -0.06 4.52 -12.81
N LEU A 270 0.50 5.70 -12.60
CA LEU A 270 0.98 6.13 -11.28
C LEU A 270 0.58 7.55 -10.92
N ILE A 271 0.51 7.76 -9.61
CA ILE A 271 0.30 9.05 -8.96
C ILE A 271 1.59 9.40 -8.24
N ASP A 272 2.08 10.61 -8.52
CA ASP A 272 3.28 11.15 -7.92
C ASP A 272 2.87 12.21 -6.90
N PRO A 273 3.13 12.00 -5.59
CA PRO A 273 2.70 12.93 -4.55
C PRO A 273 3.42 14.28 -4.62
N SER A 274 4.55 14.39 -5.36
CA SER A 274 5.25 15.67 -5.56
C SER A 274 4.57 16.59 -6.57
N GLN A 275 3.52 16.11 -7.26
CA GLN A 275 2.68 16.95 -8.09
C GLN A 275 1.94 17.93 -7.18
N GLY A 276 2.49 19.13 -7.10
CA GLY A 276 2.10 20.16 -6.17
C GLY A 276 0.63 20.59 -6.20
N VAL A 277 0.20 21.28 -5.14
CA VAL A 277 -1.16 21.83 -5.02
C VAL A 277 -1.45 22.85 -6.13
N SER A 278 -0.39 23.46 -6.70
CA SER A 278 -0.47 24.43 -7.79
C SER A 278 -0.98 23.87 -9.12
N CYS A 279 -0.93 22.54 -9.34
CA CYS A 279 -1.34 21.96 -10.62
C CYS A 279 -2.87 21.84 -10.78
N GLY A 280 -3.65 22.22 -9.78
CA GLY A 280 -5.11 22.34 -9.79
C GLY A 280 -5.87 21.00 -9.84
N ARG A 281 -5.26 19.93 -10.36
CA ARG A 281 -5.76 18.55 -10.33
C ARG A 281 -4.60 17.54 -10.35
N PRO A 282 -4.69 16.43 -9.61
CA PRO A 282 -3.71 15.36 -9.67
C PRO A 282 -3.66 14.73 -11.07
N ARG A 283 -2.45 14.42 -11.57
CA ARG A 283 -2.24 13.80 -12.88
C ARG A 283 -1.75 12.37 -12.74
N ILE A 284 -2.40 11.48 -13.48
CA ILE A 284 -1.92 10.11 -13.67
C ILE A 284 -0.82 10.15 -14.73
N ARG A 285 0.35 9.66 -14.36
CA ARG A 285 1.48 9.45 -15.28
C ARG A 285 1.46 8.01 -15.79
N ALA A 286 1.94 7.83 -17.02
CA ALA A 286 2.13 6.53 -17.62
C ALA A 286 3.64 6.28 -17.78
N TRP A 287 4.18 5.29 -17.07
CA TRP A 287 5.58 4.88 -17.19
C TRP A 287 5.70 3.58 -17.98
N THR A 288 6.43 3.66 -19.08
CA THR A 288 6.90 2.51 -19.86
C THR A 288 8.19 1.98 -19.27
N LEU A 289 8.75 0.92 -19.86
CA LEU A 289 10.06 0.40 -19.46
C LEU A 289 11.16 1.46 -19.59
N GLN A 290 11.05 2.36 -20.57
CA GLN A 290 12.02 3.43 -20.82
C GLN A 290 11.99 4.51 -19.74
N ASP A 291 10.90 4.61 -18.97
CA ASP A 291 10.80 5.57 -17.87
C ASP A 291 11.45 5.04 -16.58
N LEU A 292 11.73 3.73 -16.51
CA LEU A 292 12.42 3.13 -15.36
C LEU A 292 13.93 3.43 -15.42
N GLN A 293 14.33 4.58 -14.86
CA GLN A 293 15.70 5.10 -14.94
C GLN A 293 16.58 4.90 -13.70
N ALA A 294 16.01 4.72 -12.50
CA ALA A 294 16.78 4.47 -11.28
C ALA A 294 17.57 3.16 -11.33
N VAL A 295 18.63 3.07 -10.50
CA VAL A 295 19.49 1.86 -10.40
C VAL A 295 18.76 0.70 -9.73
N GLN A 296 17.89 1.00 -8.77
CA GLN A 296 17.17 0.02 -7.97
C GLN A 296 15.78 0.58 -7.66
N TYR A 297 14.81 -0.32 -7.61
CA TYR A 297 13.45 -0.06 -7.19
C TYR A 297 13.05 -1.08 -6.12
N GLN A 298 12.26 -0.62 -5.17
CA GLN A 298 11.58 -1.47 -4.21
C GLN A 298 10.08 -1.23 -4.28
N VAL A 299 9.29 -2.29 -4.22
CA VAL A 299 7.83 -2.21 -4.26
C VAL A 299 7.24 -2.89 -3.04
N LEU A 300 6.51 -2.12 -2.24
CA LEU A 300 5.70 -2.66 -1.16
C LEU A 300 4.28 -2.93 -1.67
N TYR A 301 3.80 -4.15 -1.41
CA TYR A 301 2.44 -4.56 -1.74
C TYR A 301 1.80 -5.33 -0.59
N ILE A 302 0.48 -5.18 -0.45
CA ILE A 302 -0.33 -5.98 0.47
C ILE A 302 -0.54 -7.36 -0.16
N HIS A 303 -0.02 -8.41 0.47
CA HIS A 303 0.00 -9.77 -0.09
C HIS A 303 -1.37 -10.44 0.03
N GLU A 304 -1.91 -10.49 1.25
CA GLU A 304 -3.28 -10.85 1.49
C GLU A 304 -3.89 -9.79 2.42
N CYS A 305 -5.12 -9.35 2.12
CA CYS A 305 -5.85 -8.45 3.00
C CYS A 305 -6.52 -9.26 4.12
N VAL A 306 -5.70 -10.09 4.77
CA VAL A 306 -6.01 -10.83 5.96
C VAL A 306 -5.30 -10.04 7.05
N PHE A 307 -6.07 -9.42 7.93
CA PHE A 307 -5.53 -9.05 9.22
C PHE A 307 -4.88 -10.31 9.78
N LEU A 308 -3.56 -10.30 9.94
CA LEU A 308 -2.85 -11.34 10.67
C LEU A 308 -3.68 -11.53 11.93
N ASP A 309 -4.22 -12.75 12.11
CA ASP A 309 -5.15 -13.09 13.18
C ASP A 309 -4.64 -12.39 14.44
N GLU A 310 -5.48 -11.67 15.18
CA GLU A 310 -5.04 -10.96 16.38
C GLU A 310 -4.28 -11.92 17.34
N ARG A 311 -4.53 -13.23 17.22
CA ARG A 311 -3.82 -14.32 17.92
C ARG A 311 -2.40 -14.60 17.42
N THR A 312 -2.03 -14.15 16.23
CA THR A 312 -0.69 -14.27 15.65
C THR A 312 0.27 -13.45 16.51
N PRO A 313 1.23 -14.07 17.21
CA PRO A 313 2.12 -13.35 18.13
C PRO A 313 2.89 -12.24 17.41
N MET A 314 3.06 -11.06 18.04
CA MET A 314 3.79 -9.93 17.44
C MET A 314 5.16 -10.34 16.91
N LYS A 315 5.88 -11.23 17.60
CA LYS A 315 7.19 -11.77 17.17
C LYS A 315 7.16 -12.44 15.79
N GLN A 316 6.05 -13.07 15.41
CA GLN A 316 5.91 -13.68 14.08
C GLN A 316 5.67 -12.62 12.99
N ARG A 317 5.07 -11.48 13.37
CA ARG A 317 4.80 -10.34 12.46
C ARG A 317 6.00 -9.42 12.25
N GLN A 318 7.11 -9.62 12.96
CA GLN A 318 8.31 -8.78 12.83
C GLN A 318 9.17 -9.14 11.60
N LYS A 319 9.18 -10.40 11.14
CA LYS A 319 10.12 -10.88 10.08
C LYS A 319 9.76 -10.46 8.66
N LEU A 320 10.45 -9.48 8.07
CA LEU A 320 10.09 -9.00 6.74
C LEU A 320 10.35 -10.06 5.67
N SER A 321 9.30 -10.44 4.93
CA SER A 321 9.45 -11.30 3.75
C SER A 321 9.62 -10.44 2.50
N SER A 322 10.78 -10.53 1.88
CA SER A 322 11.06 -9.92 0.58
C SER A 322 11.07 -10.98 -0.52
N LEU A 323 10.47 -10.64 -1.65
CA LEU A 323 10.59 -11.36 -2.91
C LEU A 323 11.72 -10.70 -3.70
N ARG A 324 12.74 -11.47 -4.04
CA ARG A 324 13.78 -11.02 -4.97
C ARG A 324 13.37 -11.43 -6.38
N LEU A 325 13.45 -10.51 -7.33
CA LEU A 325 13.27 -10.83 -8.73
C LEU A 325 14.54 -11.54 -9.21
N VAL A 326 14.43 -12.85 -9.46
CA VAL A 326 15.47 -13.69 -10.06
C VAL A 326 15.25 -13.75 -11.55
#